data_AF-A0A1A8JJM1-F1
#
_entry.id   AF-A0A1A8JJM1-F1
#
_cell.length_a   1.000
_cell.length_b   1.000
_cell.length_c   1.000
_cell.angle_alpha   90.00
_cell.angle_beta   90.00
_cell.angle_gamma   90.00
#
_symmetry.space_group_name_H-M   'P 1'
#
loop_
_entity.id
_entity.type
_entity.pdbx_description
1 polymer ?
#
loop_
_entity_poly.entity_id
_entity_poly.type
_entity_poly.pdbx_seq_one_letter_code
_entity_poly.pdbx_strand_id
1 'polypeptide(L)'
;MLRVVGLLLAGVSLGLSSAHTKVNKHKPWIETSYHGVITENTNIVLLDPPLVALDKDAPIPYAGEICAFNIHGLEAPFEAVVLNGTSGEGQLRARGLVDCELQKEYTFIIQAHDCGSGPGGAEGKKSHKAVVHIQVNDVNEFAPVFRESQYRAAVTEGKIYDSILQVEATDQDCSPQYSQICNYQITTTNTPFAIDRNGNIRNTEKLSYDRQQEYEIQVTTWDCGQKRALHSVPVHINVKPVCKPGWQGWSKRVDYEPGTGSKQLFPTMQLETCGEPLSLVRTTVELQTSHIGKGCDRETYSEKSLQKLCGASSGSTDLLPAPSAATNWTASLVTDSGRDTDLIFRFDGHQAAKIPDWVVPQNLTDHFTIATWMKHGPSPGLRAEKETLLCNSDKTEMNRHHYSLYVHNCRLVFLLRRDFTQ
;
A
#
# COMPACT_ATOMS: atom_id res chain seq x y z
N MET A 1 62.43 73.13 104.34
CA MET A 1 63.59 73.90 103.84
C MET A 1 64.08 73.27 102.55
N LEU A 2 64.43 74.13 101.60
CA LEU A 2 65.12 73.93 100.30
C LEU A 2 64.43 73.14 99.16
N ARG A 3 64.07 73.94 98.13
CA ARG A 3 64.03 73.62 96.69
C ARG A 3 65.43 73.32 96.14
N VAL A 4 65.53 72.48 95.11
CA VAL A 4 66.28 72.59 93.81
C VAL A 4 65.77 71.42 92.96
N VAL A 5 64.95 71.51 91.89
CA VAL A 5 65.04 72.08 90.52
C VAL A 5 66.11 71.45 89.60
N GLY A 6 65.64 70.82 88.52
CA GLY A 6 66.38 70.54 87.26
C GLY A 6 66.72 69.05 87.08
N LEU A 7 66.53 68.40 85.93
CA LEU A 7 66.28 68.84 84.55
C LEU A 7 65.59 67.68 83.80
N LEU A 8 64.78 68.01 82.80
CA LEU A 8 64.20 67.06 81.85
C LEU A 8 65.27 66.38 80.99
N LEU A 9 65.12 65.07 80.78
CA LEU A 9 65.58 64.36 79.58
C LEU A 9 64.49 63.36 79.18
N ALA A 10 63.82 63.68 78.08
CA ALA A 10 62.84 62.82 77.42
C ALA A 10 63.56 61.61 76.83
N GLY A 11 63.53 60.49 77.55
CA GLY A 11 63.83 59.18 77.00
C GLY A 11 62.60 58.64 76.30
N VAL A 12 62.67 58.55 74.97
CA VAL A 12 61.69 57.86 74.13
C VAL A 12 61.59 56.42 74.62
N SER A 13 60.50 56.12 75.33
CA SER A 13 60.10 54.75 75.59
C SER A 13 59.71 54.13 74.25
N LEU A 14 60.57 53.27 73.71
CA LEU A 14 60.17 52.24 72.76
C LEU A 14 59.12 51.38 73.47
N GLY A 15 57.86 51.81 73.39
CA GLY A 15 56.73 50.96 73.66
C GLY A 15 56.84 49.80 72.68
N LEU A 16 57.11 48.60 73.20
CA LEU A 16 56.76 47.38 72.48
C LEU A 16 55.26 47.44 72.26
N SER A 17 54.85 47.94 71.10
CA SER A 17 53.56 47.61 70.53
C SER A 17 53.55 46.09 70.41
N SER A 18 52.74 45.42 71.23
CA SER A 18 52.49 44.00 71.05
C SER A 18 51.97 43.84 69.63
N ALA A 19 52.81 43.36 68.72
CA ALA A 19 52.36 42.88 67.44
C ALA A 19 51.41 41.72 67.76
N HIS A 20 50.10 42.00 67.76
CA HIS A 20 49.10 40.94 67.64
C HIS A 20 49.45 40.22 66.35
N THR A 21 50.10 39.08 66.49
CA THR A 21 50.35 38.17 65.38
C THR A 21 49.00 37.89 64.75
N LYS A 22 48.87 38.21 63.46
CA LYS A 22 47.72 37.87 62.62
C LYS A 22 47.72 36.35 62.47
N VAL A 23 47.13 35.64 63.43
CA VAL A 23 47.10 34.17 63.48
C VAL A 23 45.82 33.68 62.80
N ASN A 24 45.96 32.76 61.84
CA ASN A 24 44.85 31.96 61.30
C ASN A 24 44.27 31.07 62.41
N LYS A 25 43.10 31.44 62.93
CA LYS A 25 42.41 30.78 64.06
C LYS A 25 41.22 29.94 63.58
N HIS A 26 40.47 30.41 62.59
CA HIS A 26 39.26 29.74 62.13
C HIS A 26 39.51 28.91 60.88
N LYS A 27 38.63 27.95 60.63
CA LYS A 27 38.63 27.19 59.38
C LYS A 27 37.61 27.84 58.46
N PRO A 28 37.81 27.82 57.14
CA PRO A 28 36.79 28.26 56.22
C PRO A 28 35.54 27.38 56.37
N TRP A 29 34.38 27.99 56.16
CA TRP A 29 33.08 27.34 56.20
C TRP A 29 32.46 27.38 54.79
N ILE A 30 31.90 26.25 54.37
CA ILE A 30 31.17 26.10 53.11
C ILE A 30 29.81 25.47 53.42
N GLU A 31 28.92 25.39 52.44
CA GLU A 31 27.68 24.63 52.61
C GLU A 31 27.97 23.13 52.68
N THR A 32 27.11 22.38 53.38
CA THR A 32 27.30 20.93 53.57
C THR A 32 26.99 20.12 52.31
N SER A 33 26.18 20.68 51.39
CA SER A 33 25.82 20.07 50.13
C SER A 33 25.52 21.10 49.05
N TYR A 34 25.80 20.76 47.81
CA TYR A 34 25.49 21.58 46.64
C TYR A 34 24.74 20.74 45.60
N HIS A 35 23.72 21.33 44.99
CA HIS A 35 23.09 20.79 43.79
C HIS A 35 23.47 21.67 42.61
N GLY A 36 23.82 21.05 41.50
CA GLY A 36 24.23 21.78 40.32
C GLY A 36 23.68 21.20 39.04
N VAL A 37 23.59 22.07 38.05
CA VAL A 37 23.26 21.70 36.68
C VAL A 37 24.36 22.18 35.74
N ILE A 38 24.71 21.36 34.77
CA ILE A 38 25.59 21.71 33.66
C ILE A 38 24.91 21.27 32.37
N THR A 39 24.79 22.16 31.41
CA THR A 39 24.32 21.77 30.07
C THR A 39 25.51 21.19 29.31
N GLU A 40 25.31 20.04 28.66
CA GLU A 40 26.32 19.49 27.76
C GLU A 40 26.72 20.52 26.70
N ASN A 41 27.95 20.44 26.22
CA ASN A 41 28.59 21.50 25.41
C ASN A 41 28.93 22.81 26.14
N THR A 42 28.63 22.94 27.44
CA THR A 42 29.13 24.02 28.29
C THR A 42 30.15 23.51 29.31
N ASN A 43 30.91 24.43 29.91
CA ASN A 43 31.91 24.11 30.93
C ASN A 43 31.63 24.79 32.28
N ILE A 44 30.54 25.54 32.44
CA ILE A 44 30.20 26.21 33.68
C ILE A 44 29.08 25.44 34.37
N VAL A 45 29.30 25.08 35.62
CA VAL A 45 28.27 24.48 36.46
C VAL A 45 27.54 25.58 37.22
N LEU A 46 26.21 25.56 37.14
CA LEU A 46 25.34 26.43 37.92
C LEU A 46 24.99 25.72 39.22
N LEU A 47 25.57 26.18 40.33
CA LEU A 47 25.34 25.62 41.66
C LEU A 47 24.25 26.42 42.40
N ASP A 48 23.37 25.69 43.07
CA ASP A 48 22.41 26.21 44.04
C ASP A 48 22.55 25.46 45.37
N PRO A 49 23.01 26.12 46.46
CA PRO A 49 23.48 27.51 46.53
C PRO A 49 24.80 27.75 45.77
N PRO A 50 25.18 29.01 45.47
CA PRO A 50 26.45 29.31 44.80
C PRO A 50 27.65 28.88 45.65
N LEU A 51 28.76 28.52 44.99
CA LEU A 51 29.98 28.10 45.68
C LEU A 51 30.67 29.28 46.35
N VAL A 52 30.43 29.43 47.65
CA VAL A 52 31.04 30.48 48.48
C VAL A 52 31.63 29.83 49.74
N ALA A 53 32.85 30.23 50.09
CA ALA A 53 33.51 29.85 51.33
C ALA A 53 33.75 31.09 52.21
N LEU A 54 33.37 31.01 53.49
CA LEU A 54 33.47 32.13 54.43
C LEU A 54 34.46 31.78 55.54
N ASP A 55 35.41 32.67 55.82
CA ASP A 55 36.32 32.55 56.96
C ASP A 55 36.11 33.69 57.97
N LYS A 56 36.03 33.37 59.25
CA LYS A 56 35.88 34.35 60.33
C LYS A 56 37.13 35.16 60.60
N ASP A 57 38.27 34.76 60.04
CA ASP A 57 39.50 35.54 60.09
C ASP A 57 39.51 36.67 59.04
N ALA A 58 38.54 36.76 58.12
CA ALA A 58 38.41 37.89 57.20
C ALA A 58 38.17 39.22 57.96
N PRO A 59 38.79 40.34 57.52
CA PRO A 59 39.56 40.54 56.30
C PRO A 59 41.09 40.43 56.51
N ILE A 60 41.57 39.59 57.43
CA ILE A 60 43.00 39.39 57.64
C ILE A 60 43.61 38.81 56.36
N PRO A 61 44.60 39.48 55.71
CA PRO A 61 45.22 38.97 54.51
C PRO A 61 45.75 37.55 54.71
N TYR A 62 45.60 36.70 53.71
CA TYR A 62 45.88 35.27 53.74
C TYR A 62 44.99 34.44 54.69
N ALA A 63 44.95 34.77 55.98
CA ALA A 63 44.24 33.96 56.97
C ALA A 63 42.72 33.92 56.77
N GLY A 64 42.13 35.02 56.27
CA GLY A 64 40.71 35.13 55.96
C GLY A 64 40.39 35.01 54.47
N GLU A 65 41.38 34.74 53.62
CA GLU A 65 41.22 34.65 52.16
C GLU A 65 41.18 33.18 51.72
N ILE A 66 40.34 32.90 50.74
CA ILE A 66 40.18 31.56 50.16
C ILE A 66 41.14 31.42 48.98
N CYS A 67 42.00 30.40 49.02
CA CYS A 67 43.02 30.17 48.00
C CYS A 67 42.71 29.00 47.07
N ALA A 68 41.92 28.03 47.53
CA ALA A 68 41.57 26.87 46.70
C ALA A 68 40.27 26.20 47.12
N PHE A 69 39.62 25.59 46.13
CA PHE A 69 38.58 24.60 46.32
C PHE A 69 39.07 23.26 45.75
N ASN A 70 39.26 22.28 46.61
CA ASN A 70 39.76 20.97 46.22
C ASN A 70 38.61 19.98 46.06
N ILE A 71 38.55 19.32 44.90
CA ILE A 71 37.59 18.27 44.59
C ILE A 71 38.23 16.91 44.93
N HIS A 72 37.47 16.08 45.62
CA HIS A 72 37.83 14.71 46.02
C HIS A 72 36.84 13.73 45.39
N GLY A 73 37.39 12.70 44.74
CA GLY A 73 36.64 11.69 43.99
C GLY A 73 37.45 11.28 42.77
N LEU A 74 37.63 9.98 42.54
CA LEU A 74 38.64 9.46 41.59
C LEU A 74 38.33 9.74 40.11
N GLU A 75 37.12 10.20 39.77
CA GLU A 75 36.64 10.27 38.37
C GLU A 75 35.82 11.53 38.04
N ALA A 76 35.84 12.56 38.89
CA ALA A 76 35.05 13.78 38.62
C ALA A 76 35.74 14.64 37.52
N PRO A 77 35.13 14.85 36.34
CA PRO A 77 35.69 15.67 35.25
C PRO A 77 35.58 17.17 35.53
N PHE A 78 35.63 17.58 36.80
CA PHE A 78 35.39 18.95 37.24
C PHE A 78 36.63 19.56 37.92
N GLU A 79 36.66 20.89 37.94
CA GLU A 79 37.59 21.70 38.68
C GLU A 79 36.84 22.87 39.34
N ALA A 80 37.29 23.30 40.51
CA ALA A 80 36.71 24.44 41.19
C ALA A 80 37.75 25.56 41.22
N VAL A 81 37.40 26.72 40.64
CA VAL A 81 38.26 27.88 40.57
C VAL A 81 37.81 28.94 41.56
N VAL A 82 38.77 29.62 42.20
CA VAL A 82 38.47 30.79 43.04
C VAL A 82 38.28 31.99 42.11
N LEU A 83 37.11 32.63 42.17
CA LEU A 83 36.83 33.87 41.44
C LEU A 83 37.32 35.08 42.23
N ASN A 84 37.09 35.08 43.54
CA ASN A 84 37.51 36.15 44.43
C ASN A 84 37.90 35.58 45.80
N GLY A 85 39.20 35.61 46.12
CA GLY A 85 39.70 35.06 47.38
C GLY A 85 39.23 35.83 48.61
N THR A 86 38.94 37.13 48.48
CA THR A 86 38.53 37.98 49.61
C THR A 86 37.05 37.84 49.94
N SER A 87 36.16 37.71 48.93
CA SER A 87 34.75 37.38 49.17
C SER A 87 34.51 35.88 49.35
N GLY A 88 35.48 35.05 48.95
CA GLY A 88 35.41 33.59 49.02
C GLY A 88 34.55 32.96 47.92
N GLU A 89 34.23 33.72 46.87
CA GLU A 89 33.47 33.24 45.72
C GLU A 89 34.30 32.29 44.86
N GLY A 90 33.72 31.14 44.54
CA GLY A 90 34.25 30.15 43.61
C GLY A 90 33.29 29.84 42.48
N GLN A 91 33.80 29.16 41.46
CA GLN A 91 33.01 28.64 40.35
C GLN A 91 33.46 27.22 40.04
N LEU A 92 32.49 26.32 39.90
CA LEU A 92 32.73 24.96 39.48
C LEU A 92 32.66 24.91 37.94
N ARG A 93 33.66 24.28 37.33
CA ARG A 93 33.80 24.14 35.88
C ARG A 93 34.09 22.70 35.50
N ALA A 94 33.69 22.29 34.31
CA ALA A 94 34.11 21.02 33.72
C ALA A 94 35.48 21.17 33.04
N ARG A 95 36.35 20.18 33.21
CA ARG A 95 37.69 20.13 32.59
C ARG A 95 37.64 19.82 31.09
N GLY A 96 36.57 19.16 30.66
CA GLY A 96 36.23 18.87 29.28
C GLY A 96 34.72 18.99 29.10
N LEU A 97 34.25 18.83 27.86
CA LEU A 97 32.82 18.78 27.61
C LEU A 97 32.25 17.52 28.27
N VAL A 98 31.18 17.71 29.03
CA VAL A 98 30.37 16.61 29.56
C VAL A 98 29.38 16.16 28.50
N ASP A 99 29.11 14.85 28.50
CA ASP A 99 28.28 14.13 27.54
C ASP A 99 27.19 13.41 28.36
N CYS A 100 25.92 13.73 28.09
CA CYS A 100 24.79 13.19 28.85
C CYS A 100 24.51 11.73 28.51
N GLU A 101 24.76 11.31 27.28
CA GLU A 101 24.60 9.95 26.76
C GLU A 101 25.55 8.99 27.48
N LEU A 102 26.75 9.47 27.82
CA LEU A 102 27.73 8.73 28.59
C LEU A 102 27.38 8.71 30.09
N GLN A 103 27.12 9.86 30.70
CA GLN A 103 26.86 9.95 32.14
C GLN A 103 26.03 11.17 32.52
N LYS A 104 24.79 10.91 32.98
CA LYS A 104 23.77 11.92 33.32
C LYS A 104 23.99 12.62 34.65
N GLU A 105 24.70 11.98 35.58
CA GLU A 105 24.85 12.48 36.94
C GLU A 105 26.27 12.25 37.47
N TYR A 106 26.78 13.23 38.21
CA TYR A 106 28.06 13.14 38.90
C TYR A 106 27.88 13.46 40.38
N THR A 107 28.55 12.68 41.23
CA THR A 107 28.60 12.94 42.66
C THR A 107 30.04 12.92 43.14
N PHE A 108 30.47 13.99 43.80
CA PHE A 108 31.82 14.10 44.34
C PHE A 108 31.84 14.98 45.57
N ILE A 109 33.00 15.11 46.21
CA ILE A 109 33.17 15.89 47.43
C ILE A 109 34.02 17.13 47.13
N ILE A 110 33.65 18.27 47.69
CA ILE A 110 34.43 19.52 47.61
C ILE A 110 34.87 19.98 49.00
N GLN A 111 36.01 20.65 49.08
CA GLN A 111 36.56 21.20 50.31
C GLN A 111 37.32 22.50 50.02
N ALA A 112 36.93 23.60 50.66
CA ALA A 112 37.63 24.88 50.59
C ALA A 112 38.87 24.93 51.51
N HIS A 113 39.87 25.70 51.08
CA HIS A 113 41.13 25.95 51.75
C HIS A 113 41.40 27.46 51.82
N ASP A 114 41.75 27.94 53.02
CA ASP A 114 42.25 29.30 53.20
C ASP A 114 43.71 29.43 52.71
N CYS A 115 44.21 30.66 52.61
CA CYS A 115 45.59 30.94 52.16
C CYS A 115 46.65 30.82 53.28
N GLY A 116 46.26 30.47 54.52
CA GLY A 116 47.18 30.27 55.63
C GLY A 116 47.87 31.55 56.12
N SER A 117 49.14 31.42 56.52
CA SER A 117 49.93 32.49 57.13
C SER A 117 50.83 33.26 56.15
N GLY A 118 50.74 33.03 54.84
CA GLY A 118 51.55 33.74 53.84
C GLY A 118 51.53 33.11 52.44
N PRO A 119 52.26 33.71 51.47
CA PRO A 119 52.16 33.41 50.03
C PRO A 119 52.68 32.01 49.61
N GLY A 120 53.14 31.19 50.57
CA GLY A 120 53.62 29.82 50.33
C GLY A 120 52.63 28.69 50.69
N GLY A 121 51.43 29.00 51.19
CA GLY A 121 50.33 28.04 51.37
C GLY A 121 50.55 26.85 52.33
N ALA A 122 51.69 26.77 53.02
CA ALA A 122 52.12 25.57 53.76
C ALA A 122 51.31 25.28 55.05
N GLU A 123 50.43 26.18 55.49
CA GLU A 123 49.64 26.03 56.73
C GLU A 123 48.17 26.45 56.58
N GLY A 124 47.60 26.36 55.38
CA GLY A 124 46.19 26.71 55.18
C GLY A 124 45.23 25.71 55.83
N LYS A 125 44.18 26.19 56.50
CA LYS A 125 43.17 25.29 57.10
C LYS A 125 42.12 24.89 56.08
N LYS A 126 41.57 23.70 56.31
CA LYS A 126 40.55 23.07 55.46
C LYS A 126 39.19 23.17 56.11
N SER A 127 38.19 23.52 55.32
CA SER A 127 36.78 23.42 55.69
C SER A 127 36.34 21.98 55.94
N HIS A 128 35.09 21.77 56.32
CA HIS A 128 34.50 20.43 56.28
C HIS A 128 34.30 19.97 54.82
N LYS A 129 33.98 18.70 54.62
CA LYS A 129 33.70 18.14 53.30
C LYS A 129 32.24 18.36 52.95
N ALA A 130 31.98 18.83 51.74
CA ALA A 130 30.64 19.02 51.21
C ALA A 130 30.39 18.07 50.03
N VAL A 131 29.18 17.52 49.92
CA VAL A 131 28.80 16.66 48.79
C VAL A 131 28.23 17.52 47.68
N VAL A 132 28.67 17.28 46.44
CA VAL A 132 28.17 17.97 45.25
C VAL A 132 27.48 16.96 44.36
N HIS A 133 26.21 17.21 44.04
CA HIS A 133 25.42 16.44 43.08
C HIS A 133 25.21 17.29 41.83
N ILE A 134 25.71 16.82 40.69
CA ILE A 134 25.60 17.50 39.39
C ILE A 134 24.70 16.69 38.47
N GLN A 135 23.69 17.34 37.90
CA GLN A 135 22.89 16.81 36.80
C GLN A 135 23.33 17.42 35.48
N VAL A 136 23.45 16.58 34.45
CA VAL A 136 23.73 17.04 33.09
C VAL A 136 22.42 17.31 32.38
N ASN A 137 22.24 18.53 31.91
CA ASN A 137 21.14 18.90 31.03
C ASN A 137 21.51 18.56 29.60
N ASP A 138 20.69 17.71 28.99
CA ASP A 138 20.75 17.27 27.61
C ASP A 138 20.65 18.44 26.60
N VAL A 139 21.29 18.30 25.44
CA VAL A 139 21.14 19.13 24.25
C VAL A 139 20.79 18.20 23.10
N ASN A 140 19.74 18.54 22.36
CA ASN A 140 19.29 17.72 21.25
C ASN A 140 20.34 17.65 20.10
N GLU A 141 21.23 16.67 20.14
CA GLU A 141 22.39 16.53 19.24
C GLU A 141 22.29 15.34 18.29
N PHE A 142 21.59 14.28 18.71
CA PHE A 142 21.23 13.16 17.85
C PHE A 142 19.92 13.42 17.11
N ALA A 143 19.69 12.72 16.02
CA ALA A 143 18.46 12.85 15.24
C ALA A 143 17.83 11.48 15.10
N PRO A 144 16.49 11.39 14.94
CA PRO A 144 15.84 10.10 14.88
C PRO A 144 16.36 9.25 13.71
N VAL A 145 16.69 8.00 14.00
CA VAL A 145 17.15 7.02 13.01
C VAL A 145 16.14 5.88 12.90
N PHE A 146 15.65 5.61 11.69
CA PHE A 146 14.77 4.46 11.46
C PHE A 146 15.51 3.14 11.71
N ARG A 147 14.80 2.17 12.31
CA ARG A 147 15.37 0.84 12.61
C ARG A 147 15.78 0.07 11.36
N GLU A 148 14.98 0.18 10.32
CA GLU A 148 15.21 -0.46 9.02
C GLU A 148 15.54 0.58 7.96
N SER A 149 16.38 0.21 6.98
CA SER A 149 16.72 1.07 5.84
C SER A 149 15.60 1.17 4.80
N GLN A 150 14.66 0.22 4.80
CA GLN A 150 13.45 0.21 3.99
C GLN A 150 12.40 -0.69 4.64
N TYR A 151 11.11 -0.37 4.45
CA TYR A 151 10.00 -1.21 4.91
C TYR A 151 9.25 -1.78 3.71
N ARG A 152 8.75 -3.02 3.83
CA ARG A 152 8.00 -3.70 2.76
C ARG A 152 6.76 -4.37 3.32
N ALA A 153 5.62 -4.17 2.67
CA ALA A 153 4.40 -4.88 2.97
C ALA A 153 3.64 -5.27 1.70
N ALA A 154 2.68 -6.17 1.85
CA ALA A 154 1.75 -6.53 0.79
C ALA A 154 0.32 -6.51 1.29
N VAL A 155 -0.58 -5.95 0.50
CA VAL A 155 -2.00 -5.78 0.81
C VAL A 155 -2.85 -6.32 -0.32
N THR A 156 -3.94 -7.00 0.00
CA THR A 156 -4.95 -7.38 -1.00
C THR A 156 -5.73 -6.15 -1.45
N GLU A 157 -5.92 -5.99 -2.76
CA GLU A 157 -6.72 -4.92 -3.36
C GLU A 157 -8.17 -4.91 -2.82
N GLY A 158 -8.85 -3.78 -2.93
CA GLY A 158 -10.26 -3.65 -2.55
C GLY A 158 -10.55 -3.56 -1.04
N LYS A 159 -9.54 -3.76 -0.18
CA LYS A 159 -9.65 -3.67 1.29
C LYS A 159 -9.12 -2.34 1.84
N ILE A 160 -9.71 -1.88 2.95
CA ILE A 160 -9.17 -0.81 3.80
C ILE A 160 -8.53 -1.50 5.01
N TYR A 161 -7.28 -1.17 5.30
CA TYR A 161 -6.52 -1.68 6.43
C TYR A 161 -6.38 -0.58 7.47
N ASP A 162 -6.68 -0.88 8.74
CA ASP A 162 -6.42 0.04 9.85
C ASP A 162 -4.92 0.17 10.15
N SER A 163 -4.15 -0.88 9.85
CA SER A 163 -2.69 -0.90 9.87
C SER A 163 -2.17 -1.87 8.81
N ILE A 164 -1.30 -1.37 7.93
CA ILE A 164 -0.58 -2.13 6.90
C ILE A 164 0.76 -2.59 7.46
N LEU A 165 1.49 -1.66 8.06
CA LEU A 165 2.75 -1.87 8.76
C LEU A 165 3.02 -0.68 9.68
N GLN A 166 3.90 -0.88 10.64
CA GLN A 166 4.41 0.18 11.53
C GLN A 166 5.87 0.43 11.21
N VAL A 167 6.23 1.70 11.00
CA VAL A 167 7.64 2.12 10.94
C VAL A 167 8.11 2.52 12.33
N GLU A 168 9.36 2.22 12.63
CA GLU A 168 9.96 2.52 13.94
C GLU A 168 11.27 3.28 13.77
N ALA A 169 11.51 4.23 14.68
CA ALA A 169 12.73 5.01 14.76
C ALA A 169 13.20 5.12 16.22
N THR A 170 14.48 5.34 16.41
CA THR A 170 15.14 5.51 17.71
C THR A 170 16.03 6.73 17.66
N ASP A 171 16.08 7.47 18.75
CA ASP A 171 16.99 8.59 18.95
C ASP A 171 17.91 8.28 20.14
N GLN A 172 19.15 8.75 20.08
CA GLN A 172 20.21 8.43 21.01
C GLN A 172 20.41 9.48 22.11
N ASP A 173 19.72 10.63 22.05
CA ASP A 173 19.81 11.63 23.12
C ASP A 173 19.45 11.06 24.51
N CYS A 174 19.99 11.63 25.57
CA CYS A 174 19.91 11.05 26.90
C CYS A 174 18.54 11.26 27.56
N SER A 175 17.85 12.36 27.26
CA SER A 175 16.61 12.76 27.93
C SER A 175 15.38 12.24 27.19
N PRO A 176 14.27 11.95 27.89
CA PRO A 176 13.01 11.59 27.23
C PRO A 176 12.48 12.67 26.28
N GLN A 177 12.84 13.94 26.50
CA GLN A 177 12.37 15.04 25.67
C GLN A 177 12.98 15.01 24.26
N TYR A 178 14.23 14.55 24.12
CA TYR A 178 14.92 14.50 22.84
C TYR A 178 15.02 13.06 22.29
N SER A 179 15.07 12.04 23.16
CA SER A 179 15.10 10.63 22.70
C SER A 179 13.77 10.08 22.17
N GLN A 180 12.63 10.65 22.59
CA GLN A 180 11.33 10.10 22.22
C GLN A 180 10.86 10.58 20.85
N ILE A 181 10.34 9.65 20.06
CA ILE A 181 9.75 9.95 18.76
C ILE A 181 8.29 10.37 18.93
N CYS A 182 7.96 11.58 18.48
CA CYS A 182 6.65 12.20 18.73
C CYS A 182 5.77 12.29 17.48
N ASN A 183 6.36 12.24 16.29
CA ASN A 183 5.61 12.46 15.06
C ASN A 183 6.23 11.73 13.87
N TYR A 184 5.37 11.11 13.06
CA TYR A 184 5.72 10.55 11.76
C TYR A 184 4.92 11.25 10.66
N GLN A 185 5.50 11.36 9.46
CA GLN A 185 4.83 11.96 8.31
C GLN A 185 5.25 11.29 7.01
N ILE A 186 4.27 11.03 6.15
CA ILE A 186 4.52 10.66 4.76
C ILE A 186 4.86 11.94 3.98
N THR A 187 6.06 12.01 3.40
CA THR A 187 6.53 13.15 2.61
C THR A 187 6.14 13.05 1.13
N THR A 188 5.81 11.85 0.64
CA THR A 188 5.33 11.65 -0.73
C THR A 188 3.92 12.21 -0.89
N THR A 189 3.74 13.14 -1.82
CA THR A 189 2.45 13.80 -2.10
C THR A 189 1.52 12.91 -2.94
N ASN A 190 0.22 13.17 -2.86
CA ASN A 190 -0.82 12.47 -3.65
C ASN A 190 -0.82 10.95 -3.51
N THR A 191 -0.54 10.44 -2.32
CA THR A 191 -0.55 9.01 -2.03
C THR A 191 -1.84 8.60 -1.32
N PRO A 192 -2.40 7.42 -1.60
CA PRO A 192 -3.62 6.92 -0.92
C PRO A 192 -3.31 6.35 0.48
N PHE A 193 -2.37 6.95 1.19
CA PHE A 193 -1.88 6.47 2.49
C PHE A 193 -1.84 7.60 3.52
N ALA A 194 -2.07 7.23 4.78
CA ALA A 194 -1.91 8.08 5.93
C ALA A 194 -1.07 7.35 6.99
N ILE A 195 -0.36 8.11 7.81
CA ILE A 195 0.44 7.61 8.92
C ILE A 195 -0.02 8.28 10.22
N ASP A 196 -0.06 7.52 11.30
CA ASP A 196 -0.33 8.06 12.64
C ASP A 196 0.95 8.46 13.39
N ARG A 197 0.80 9.02 14.59
CA ARG A 197 1.94 9.45 15.44
C ARG A 197 2.77 8.29 15.98
N ASN A 198 2.28 7.06 15.90
CA ASN A 198 2.99 5.86 16.34
C ASN A 198 3.70 5.17 15.17
N GLY A 199 3.63 5.73 13.96
CA GLY A 199 4.26 5.16 12.77
C GLY A 199 3.40 4.13 12.03
N ASN A 200 2.13 3.94 12.39
CA ASN A 200 1.25 3.00 11.69
C ASN A 200 0.76 3.59 10.38
N ILE A 201 1.04 2.90 9.29
CA ILE A 201 0.62 3.27 7.94
C ILE A 201 -0.69 2.57 7.61
N ARG A 202 -1.66 3.31 7.10
CA ARG A 202 -2.95 2.82 6.62
C ARG A 202 -3.28 3.37 5.24
N ASN A 203 -4.15 2.69 4.49
CA ASN A 203 -4.68 3.23 3.24
C ASN A 203 -5.95 4.06 3.49
N THR A 204 -6.08 5.17 2.77
CA THR A 204 -7.24 6.10 2.86
C THR A 204 -8.36 5.75 1.89
N GLU A 205 -8.05 4.97 0.85
CA GLU A 205 -9.00 4.47 -0.14
C GLU A 205 -8.68 3.03 -0.56
N LYS A 206 -9.63 2.37 -1.22
CA LYS A 206 -9.47 1.00 -1.70
C LYS A 206 -8.48 0.97 -2.86
N LEU A 207 -7.38 0.25 -2.68
CA LEU A 207 -6.35 0.06 -3.71
C LEU A 207 -6.85 -0.89 -4.80
N SER A 208 -6.31 -0.78 -6.02
CA SER A 208 -6.67 -1.63 -7.16
C SER A 208 -5.41 -2.14 -7.84
N TYR A 209 -5.31 -3.45 -8.00
CA TYR A 209 -4.17 -4.12 -8.63
C TYR A 209 -4.00 -3.69 -10.09
N ASP A 210 -5.11 -3.57 -10.83
CA ASP A 210 -5.13 -3.17 -12.24
C ASP A 210 -4.69 -1.72 -12.46
N ARG A 211 -4.85 -0.86 -11.44
CA ARG A 211 -4.42 0.55 -11.48
C ARG A 211 -2.94 0.69 -11.15
N GLN A 212 -2.51 0.13 -10.02
CA GLN A 212 -1.15 0.25 -9.54
C GLN A 212 -0.80 -0.94 -8.63
N GLN A 213 0.24 -1.67 -9.02
CA GLN A 213 0.67 -2.90 -8.34
C GLN A 213 1.64 -2.63 -7.20
N GLU A 214 2.39 -1.53 -7.25
CA GLU A 214 3.39 -1.18 -6.24
C GLU A 214 3.31 0.32 -5.95
N TYR A 215 3.31 0.65 -4.66
CA TYR A 215 3.44 2.01 -4.17
C TYR A 215 4.77 2.15 -3.42
N GLU A 216 5.48 3.24 -3.70
CA GLU A 216 6.65 3.66 -2.92
C GLU A 216 6.34 4.99 -2.25
N ILE A 217 6.37 5.02 -0.92
CA ILE A 217 6.18 6.23 -0.13
C ILE A 217 7.39 6.49 0.74
N GLN A 218 7.71 7.77 0.93
CA GLN A 218 8.81 8.22 1.78
C GLN A 218 8.23 8.69 3.11
N VAL A 219 8.77 8.17 4.21
CA VAL A 219 8.33 8.51 5.56
C VAL A 219 9.46 9.19 6.31
N THR A 220 9.16 10.27 7.01
CA THR A 220 10.10 10.97 7.88
C THR A 220 9.51 11.08 9.29
N THR A 221 10.34 11.42 10.27
CA THR A 221 9.95 11.43 11.67
C THR A 221 10.67 12.54 12.43
N TRP A 222 10.11 12.91 13.58
CA TRP A 222 10.66 13.89 14.50
C TRP A 222 10.64 13.37 15.92
N ASP A 223 11.66 13.74 16.67
CA ASP A 223 11.62 13.62 18.12
C ASP A 223 10.61 14.60 18.74
N CYS A 224 10.46 14.53 20.06
CA CYS A 224 9.64 15.46 20.81
C CYS A 224 10.28 16.87 20.92
N GLY A 225 11.60 16.98 20.71
CA GLY A 225 12.36 18.23 20.59
C GLY A 225 12.21 18.95 19.24
N GLN A 226 11.42 18.42 18.31
CA GLN A 226 11.20 18.91 16.94
C GLN A 226 12.40 18.76 15.99
N LYS A 227 13.40 17.95 16.32
CA LYS A 227 14.46 17.61 15.38
C LYS A 227 14.02 16.51 14.43
N ARG A 228 14.30 16.74 13.15
CA ARG A 228 13.89 15.86 12.07
C ARG A 228 14.94 14.79 11.83
N ALA A 229 14.49 13.57 11.51
CA ALA A 229 15.35 12.54 10.96
C ALA A 229 16.16 13.05 9.76
N LEU A 230 17.45 12.71 9.71
CA LEU A 230 18.36 13.15 8.64
C LEU A 230 17.90 12.66 7.26
N HIS A 231 17.38 11.43 7.20
CA HIS A 231 16.90 10.81 5.99
C HIS A 231 15.46 10.29 6.17
N SER A 232 14.65 10.42 5.13
CA SER A 232 13.38 9.70 5.04
C SER A 232 13.64 8.23 4.72
N VAL A 233 12.76 7.33 5.18
CA VAL A 233 12.80 5.91 4.87
C VAL A 233 11.80 5.55 3.76
N PRO A 234 12.21 4.79 2.72
CA PRO A 234 11.29 4.25 1.73
C PRO A 234 10.44 3.12 2.30
N VAL A 235 9.17 3.13 1.93
CA VAL A 235 8.20 2.09 2.26
C VAL A 235 7.55 1.60 0.96
N HIS A 236 7.75 0.32 0.65
CA HIS A 236 7.17 -0.33 -0.53
C HIS A 236 5.93 -1.13 -0.15
N ILE A 237 4.81 -0.83 -0.78
CA ILE A 237 3.53 -1.49 -0.54
C ILE A 237 3.08 -2.16 -1.84
N ASN A 238 3.12 -3.49 -1.86
CA ASN A 238 2.68 -4.29 -2.99
C ASN A 238 1.19 -4.61 -2.89
N VAL A 239 0.43 -4.25 -3.92
CA VAL A 239 -0.97 -4.64 -4.06
C VAL A 239 -1.02 -6.04 -4.65
N LYS A 240 -1.78 -6.93 -4.02
CA LYS A 240 -2.08 -8.27 -4.52
C LYS A 240 -3.52 -8.30 -5.05
N PRO A 241 -3.79 -8.97 -6.18
CA PRO A 241 -5.14 -9.11 -6.66
C PRO A 241 -6.02 -9.86 -5.65
N VAL A 242 -7.33 -9.60 -5.66
CA VAL A 242 -8.25 -10.45 -4.91
C VAL A 242 -8.26 -11.81 -5.59
N CYS A 243 -7.97 -12.87 -4.84
CA CYS A 243 -8.20 -14.22 -5.32
C CYS A 243 -9.68 -14.38 -5.66
N LYS A 244 -10.00 -14.64 -6.94
CA LYS A 244 -11.37 -14.89 -7.39
C LYS A 244 -11.54 -16.40 -7.57
N PRO A 245 -12.50 -17.04 -6.86
CA PRO A 245 -12.72 -18.46 -7.04
C PRO A 245 -13.16 -18.73 -8.49
N GLY A 246 -12.51 -19.68 -9.14
CA GLY A 246 -12.73 -19.92 -10.55
C GLY A 246 -11.78 -20.94 -11.17
N TRP A 247 -12.15 -21.41 -12.36
CA TRP A 247 -11.31 -22.30 -13.14
C TRP A 247 -10.19 -21.52 -13.82
N GLN A 248 -8.96 -21.84 -13.45
CA GLN A 248 -7.74 -21.30 -14.05
C GLN A 248 -7.14 -22.31 -15.03
N GLY A 249 -6.28 -21.86 -15.94
CA GLY A 249 -5.50 -22.75 -16.79
C GLY A 249 -6.27 -23.48 -17.90
N TRP A 250 -7.39 -22.93 -18.38
CA TRP A 250 -8.14 -23.46 -19.53
C TRP A 250 -7.93 -22.59 -20.78
N SER A 251 -7.91 -23.23 -21.94
CA SER A 251 -7.74 -22.56 -23.24
C SER A 251 -9.10 -22.26 -23.88
N LYS A 252 -9.31 -21.01 -24.31
CA LYS A 252 -10.53 -20.59 -25.03
C LYS A 252 -10.64 -21.19 -26.44
N ARG A 253 -9.52 -21.60 -27.01
CA ARG A 253 -9.42 -22.16 -28.36
C ARG A 253 -8.57 -23.41 -28.31
N VAL A 254 -9.02 -24.45 -29.00
CA VAL A 254 -8.26 -25.68 -29.25
C VAL A 254 -8.27 -25.91 -30.75
N ASP A 255 -7.09 -25.95 -31.35
CA ASP A 255 -6.95 -26.34 -32.74
C ASP A 255 -6.97 -27.88 -32.81
N TYR A 256 -7.76 -28.43 -33.72
CA TYR A 256 -7.95 -29.87 -33.89
C TYR A 256 -7.76 -30.24 -35.35
N GLU A 257 -6.83 -31.16 -35.61
CA GLU A 257 -6.57 -31.67 -36.95
C GLU A 257 -7.30 -33.01 -37.15
N PRO A 258 -8.09 -33.17 -38.25
CA PRO A 258 -8.78 -34.42 -38.53
C PRO A 258 -7.82 -35.61 -38.63
N GLY A 259 -8.22 -36.75 -38.07
CA GLY A 259 -7.44 -37.99 -38.09
C GLY A 259 -6.41 -38.14 -36.95
N THR A 260 -6.24 -37.13 -36.09
CA THR A 260 -5.26 -37.16 -34.99
C THR A 260 -5.74 -37.87 -33.71
N GLY A 261 -6.97 -38.37 -33.67
CA GLY A 261 -7.53 -39.10 -32.53
C GLY A 261 -8.03 -38.18 -31.42
N SER A 262 -8.19 -38.70 -30.19
CA SER A 262 -8.71 -37.92 -29.07
C SER A 262 -7.70 -36.88 -28.56
N LYS A 263 -8.12 -35.62 -28.38
CA LYS A 263 -7.28 -34.54 -27.81
C LYS A 263 -7.82 -34.06 -26.47
N GLN A 264 -6.95 -33.93 -25.48
CA GLN A 264 -7.30 -33.38 -24.17
C GLN A 264 -7.55 -31.87 -24.29
N LEU A 265 -8.73 -31.41 -23.85
CA LEU A 265 -9.16 -30.02 -24.01
C LEU A 265 -8.54 -29.09 -22.95
N PHE A 266 -8.41 -29.57 -21.72
CA PHE A 266 -8.02 -28.75 -20.56
C PHE A 266 -6.96 -29.43 -19.69
N PRO A 267 -5.72 -29.62 -20.19
CA PRO A 267 -4.69 -30.36 -19.46
C PRO A 267 -4.20 -29.64 -18.18
N THR A 268 -4.31 -28.31 -18.13
CA THR A 268 -3.84 -27.46 -17.03
C THR A 268 -4.96 -26.83 -16.20
N MET A 269 -6.20 -27.27 -16.41
CA MET A 269 -7.35 -26.64 -15.76
C MET A 269 -7.45 -27.05 -14.30
N GLN A 270 -7.48 -26.06 -13.42
CA GLN A 270 -7.55 -26.24 -11.98
C GLN A 270 -8.55 -25.27 -11.35
N LEU A 271 -9.22 -25.71 -10.29
CA LEU A 271 -10.16 -24.88 -9.55
C LEU A 271 -9.41 -24.16 -8.43
N GLU A 272 -9.31 -22.83 -8.52
CA GLU A 272 -8.80 -22.01 -7.44
C GLU A 272 -9.95 -21.64 -6.50
N THR A 273 -9.80 -21.94 -5.20
CA THR A 273 -10.89 -21.83 -4.21
C THR A 273 -10.69 -20.71 -3.20
N CYS A 274 -9.52 -20.06 -3.22
CA CYS A 274 -9.20 -18.92 -2.37
C CYS A 274 -9.33 -19.17 -0.86
N GLY A 275 -9.29 -20.44 -0.42
CA GLY A 275 -9.42 -20.82 0.99
C GLY A 275 -10.86 -20.92 1.51
N GLU A 276 -11.87 -20.70 0.66
CA GLU A 276 -13.28 -20.84 1.03
C GLU A 276 -13.73 -22.32 0.97
N PRO A 277 -14.57 -22.78 1.92
CA PRO A 277 -15.10 -24.14 1.90
C PRO A 277 -16.09 -24.32 0.74
N LEU A 278 -15.84 -25.31 -0.12
CA LEU A 278 -16.71 -25.64 -1.25
C LEU A 278 -17.75 -26.69 -0.87
N SER A 279 -19.02 -26.40 -1.16
CA SER A 279 -20.14 -27.32 -0.94
C SER A 279 -20.55 -28.09 -2.21
N LEU A 280 -20.51 -27.46 -3.39
CA LEU A 280 -20.83 -28.09 -4.67
C LEU A 280 -20.14 -27.35 -5.83
N VAL A 281 -19.56 -28.12 -6.76
CA VAL A 281 -18.98 -27.58 -8.01
C VAL A 281 -19.74 -28.14 -9.20
N ARG A 282 -20.29 -27.28 -10.05
CA ARG A 282 -20.93 -27.66 -11.32
C ARG A 282 -20.19 -26.97 -12.47
N THR A 283 -19.81 -27.75 -13.48
CA THR A 283 -19.13 -27.23 -14.68
C THR A 283 -19.87 -27.72 -15.93
N THR A 284 -19.98 -26.84 -16.92
CA THR A 284 -20.58 -27.14 -18.23
C THR A 284 -19.61 -26.67 -19.30
N VAL A 285 -19.23 -27.56 -20.20
CA VAL A 285 -18.32 -27.26 -21.31
C VAL A 285 -19.14 -27.27 -22.59
N GLU A 286 -19.12 -26.16 -23.32
CA GLU A 286 -19.73 -26.04 -24.64
C GLU A 286 -18.62 -25.83 -25.68
N LEU A 287 -18.63 -26.64 -26.74
CA LEU A 287 -17.67 -26.55 -27.83
C LEU A 287 -18.36 -25.97 -29.06
N GLN A 288 -17.79 -24.91 -29.62
CA GLN A 288 -18.29 -24.27 -30.83
C GLN A 288 -17.19 -24.23 -31.88
N THR A 289 -17.50 -24.65 -33.11
CA THR A 289 -16.59 -24.52 -34.25
C THR A 289 -16.75 -23.15 -34.89
N SER A 290 -15.64 -22.48 -35.21
CA SER A 290 -15.65 -21.15 -35.84
C SER A 290 -15.79 -21.20 -37.37
N HIS A 291 -15.44 -22.34 -37.98
CA HIS A 291 -15.19 -22.43 -39.43
C HIS A 291 -16.15 -23.32 -40.22
N ILE A 292 -17.09 -23.98 -39.55
CA ILE A 292 -18.16 -24.70 -40.24
C ILE A 292 -19.43 -23.96 -39.86
N GLY A 293 -19.94 -23.14 -40.78
CA GLY A 293 -21.28 -22.59 -40.64
C GLY A 293 -22.22 -23.74 -40.31
N LYS A 294 -23.23 -23.49 -39.46
CA LYS A 294 -24.36 -24.41 -39.32
C LYS A 294 -25.04 -24.50 -40.69
N GLY A 295 -24.52 -25.35 -41.56
CA GLY A 295 -24.80 -25.40 -42.97
C GLY A 295 -25.34 -26.77 -43.29
N CYS A 296 -26.64 -26.80 -43.55
CA CYS A 296 -27.38 -27.92 -44.11
C CYS A 296 -27.01 -28.16 -45.57
N ASP A 297 -25.72 -28.37 -45.80
CA ASP A 297 -25.18 -28.55 -47.13
C ASP A 297 -25.56 -29.94 -47.64
N ARG A 298 -26.36 -29.95 -48.71
CA ARG A 298 -26.90 -31.17 -49.31
C ARG A 298 -25.80 -32.00 -49.97
N GLU A 299 -24.68 -31.39 -50.33
CA GLU A 299 -23.56 -32.09 -50.99
C GLU A 299 -22.78 -32.99 -50.03
N THR A 300 -22.98 -32.87 -48.72
CA THR A 300 -22.18 -33.57 -47.70
C THR A 300 -22.92 -34.70 -46.98
N TYR A 301 -24.25 -34.72 -46.99
CA TYR A 301 -25.04 -35.61 -46.14
C TYR A 301 -26.23 -36.25 -46.89
N SER A 302 -26.54 -37.51 -46.59
CA SER A 302 -27.76 -38.16 -47.08
C SER A 302 -29.02 -37.45 -46.58
N GLU A 303 -30.13 -37.56 -47.31
CA GLU A 303 -31.41 -36.94 -46.97
C GLU A 303 -31.84 -37.22 -45.51
N LYS A 304 -31.72 -38.48 -45.08
CA LYS A 304 -32.02 -38.92 -43.70
C LYS A 304 -31.12 -38.26 -42.65
N SER A 305 -29.87 -37.97 -43.00
CA SER A 305 -28.91 -37.30 -42.12
C SER A 305 -29.20 -35.79 -42.05
N LEU A 306 -29.55 -35.18 -43.19
CA LEU A 306 -29.97 -33.77 -43.25
C LEU A 306 -31.22 -33.52 -42.43
N GLN A 307 -32.25 -34.38 -42.51
CA GLN A 307 -33.45 -34.25 -41.69
C GLN A 307 -33.13 -34.21 -40.19
N LYS A 308 -32.14 -34.99 -39.74
CA LYS A 308 -31.68 -35.05 -38.34
C LYS A 308 -30.78 -33.87 -37.95
N LEU A 309 -29.89 -33.43 -38.84
CA LEU A 309 -28.92 -32.35 -38.61
C LEU A 309 -29.54 -30.94 -38.72
N CYS A 310 -30.59 -30.80 -39.53
CA CYS A 310 -31.19 -29.51 -39.93
C CYS A 310 -32.53 -29.21 -39.26
N GLY A 311 -32.96 -30.06 -38.32
CA GLY A 311 -34.15 -29.80 -37.52
C GLY A 311 -35.48 -30.03 -38.26
N ALA A 312 -35.54 -30.93 -39.25
CA ALA A 312 -36.84 -31.38 -39.75
C ALA A 312 -37.54 -32.13 -38.61
N SER A 313 -38.64 -31.57 -38.08
CA SER A 313 -39.39 -32.19 -36.99
C SER A 313 -39.91 -33.56 -37.42
N SER A 314 -39.96 -34.53 -36.51
CA SER A 314 -40.66 -35.80 -36.75
C SER A 314 -42.12 -35.52 -37.16
N GLY A 315 -42.43 -35.69 -38.44
CA GLY A 315 -43.73 -35.31 -39.03
C GLY A 315 -43.68 -34.33 -40.20
N SER A 316 -42.49 -33.98 -40.72
CA SER A 316 -42.38 -33.21 -41.97
C SER A 316 -42.98 -33.96 -43.16
N THR A 317 -43.82 -33.28 -43.96
CA THR A 317 -44.39 -33.82 -45.19
C THR A 317 -43.54 -33.42 -46.39
N ASP A 318 -43.09 -34.39 -47.18
CA ASP A 318 -42.42 -34.12 -48.46
C ASP A 318 -43.44 -33.73 -49.53
N LEU A 319 -43.25 -32.55 -50.12
CA LEU A 319 -44.14 -32.00 -51.14
C LEU A 319 -43.78 -32.49 -52.55
N LEU A 320 -42.52 -32.90 -52.75
CA LEU A 320 -42.00 -33.38 -54.02
C LEU A 320 -41.32 -34.76 -53.82
N PRO A 321 -42.06 -35.79 -53.39
CA PRO A 321 -41.49 -37.12 -53.20
C PRO A 321 -41.22 -37.84 -54.53
N ALA A 322 -40.38 -38.88 -54.47
CA ALA A 322 -40.16 -39.80 -55.59
C ALA A 322 -41.51 -40.33 -56.14
N PRO A 323 -41.69 -40.40 -57.48
CA PRO A 323 -42.94 -40.89 -58.07
C PRO A 323 -43.26 -42.33 -57.65
N SER A 324 -44.45 -42.55 -57.12
CA SER A 324 -44.95 -43.87 -56.70
C SER A 324 -46.48 -43.96 -56.90
N ALA A 325 -47.06 -45.14 -56.69
CA ALA A 325 -48.51 -45.32 -56.74
C ALA A 325 -49.27 -44.42 -55.73
N ALA A 326 -48.64 -44.06 -54.62
CA ALA A 326 -49.21 -43.16 -53.60
C ALA A 326 -48.92 -41.66 -53.86
N THR A 327 -47.97 -41.35 -54.74
CA THR A 327 -47.44 -39.99 -54.99
C THR A 327 -47.46 -39.65 -56.48
N ASN A 328 -48.60 -39.88 -57.14
CA ASN A 328 -48.73 -39.72 -58.58
C ASN A 328 -48.62 -38.26 -59.07
N TRP A 329 -48.74 -37.26 -58.18
CA TRP A 329 -48.69 -35.84 -58.55
C TRP A 329 -47.28 -35.35 -58.94
N THR A 330 -46.23 -36.12 -58.63
CA THR A 330 -44.85 -35.84 -59.08
C THR A 330 -44.45 -36.62 -60.33
N ALA A 331 -45.28 -37.56 -60.80
CA ALA A 331 -44.93 -38.47 -61.90
C ALA A 331 -44.71 -37.78 -63.25
N SER A 332 -45.33 -36.62 -63.48
CA SER A 332 -45.21 -35.85 -64.72
C SER A 332 -44.10 -34.79 -64.69
N LEU A 333 -43.39 -34.63 -63.58
CA LEU A 333 -42.37 -33.60 -63.42
C LEU A 333 -41.06 -34.03 -64.08
N VAL A 334 -40.37 -33.08 -64.70
CA VAL A 334 -39.05 -33.32 -65.29
C VAL A 334 -38.02 -33.42 -64.17
N THR A 335 -37.20 -34.46 -64.19
CA THR A 335 -36.08 -34.64 -63.26
C THR A 335 -34.77 -34.24 -63.92
N ASP A 336 -33.90 -33.54 -63.19
CA ASP A 336 -32.53 -33.28 -63.63
C ASP A 336 -31.64 -34.47 -63.24
N SER A 337 -31.34 -35.34 -64.20
CA SER A 337 -30.48 -36.51 -63.98
C SER A 337 -29.00 -36.13 -64.07
N GLY A 338 -28.53 -35.30 -63.14
CA GLY A 338 -27.15 -34.86 -63.03
C GLY A 338 -26.40 -35.56 -61.90
N ARG A 339 -25.46 -36.46 -62.26
CA ARG A 339 -24.34 -37.10 -61.50
C ARG A 339 -24.49 -37.58 -60.05
N ASP A 340 -25.49 -37.15 -59.29
CA ASP A 340 -25.77 -37.58 -57.92
C ASP A 340 -27.01 -38.48 -57.89
N THR A 341 -27.00 -39.45 -56.98
CA THR A 341 -28.03 -40.50 -56.85
C THR A 341 -29.41 -40.01 -56.39
N ASP A 342 -29.58 -38.71 -56.19
CA ASP A 342 -30.76 -38.13 -55.53
C ASP A 342 -31.66 -37.40 -56.53
N LEU A 343 -32.98 -37.63 -56.41
CA LEU A 343 -34.00 -37.01 -57.26
C LEU A 343 -34.00 -35.48 -57.11
N ILE A 344 -33.87 -34.77 -58.23
CA ILE A 344 -34.04 -33.32 -58.34
C ILE A 344 -35.10 -33.05 -59.39
N PHE A 345 -36.14 -32.31 -59.03
CA PHE A 345 -37.15 -31.83 -59.98
C PHE A 345 -36.74 -30.48 -60.57
N ARG A 346 -36.88 -30.35 -61.89
CA ARG A 346 -36.58 -29.14 -62.64
C ARG A 346 -37.86 -28.45 -63.06
N PHE A 347 -37.93 -27.14 -62.81
CA PHE A 347 -39.02 -26.27 -63.22
C PHE A 347 -38.45 -25.17 -64.12
N ASP A 348 -39.03 -24.99 -65.30
CA ASP A 348 -38.64 -23.99 -66.30
C ASP A 348 -39.61 -22.80 -66.37
N GLY A 349 -40.54 -22.71 -65.41
CA GLY A 349 -41.61 -21.72 -65.36
C GLY A 349 -42.90 -22.13 -66.06
N HIS A 350 -42.91 -23.22 -66.83
CA HIS A 350 -44.12 -23.73 -67.50
C HIS A 350 -44.74 -24.95 -66.81
N GLN A 351 -44.00 -25.59 -65.90
CA GLN A 351 -44.44 -26.78 -65.16
C GLN A 351 -44.67 -26.44 -63.68
N ALA A 352 -45.62 -27.14 -63.05
CA ALA A 352 -45.87 -27.07 -61.62
C ALA A 352 -46.43 -28.40 -61.10
N ALA A 353 -46.08 -28.76 -59.87
CA ALA A 353 -46.66 -29.89 -59.17
C ALA A 353 -47.99 -29.49 -58.51
N LYS A 354 -49.08 -30.18 -58.83
CA LYS A 354 -50.37 -29.96 -58.16
C LYS A 354 -50.50 -30.88 -56.95
N ILE A 355 -50.06 -30.38 -55.80
CA ILE A 355 -50.09 -31.12 -54.53
C ILE A 355 -51.56 -31.30 -54.08
N PRO A 356 -51.99 -32.52 -53.71
CA PRO A 356 -53.35 -32.75 -53.23
C PRO A 356 -53.65 -32.08 -51.88
N ASP A 357 -54.90 -31.67 -51.68
CA ASP A 357 -55.38 -30.98 -50.46
C ASP A 357 -55.23 -31.81 -49.16
N TRP A 358 -55.06 -33.13 -49.26
CA TRP A 358 -54.83 -34.01 -48.11
C TRP A 358 -53.36 -34.08 -47.68
N VAL A 359 -52.43 -33.59 -48.51
CA VAL A 359 -50.99 -33.55 -48.22
C VAL A 359 -50.61 -32.26 -47.48
N VAL A 360 -51.17 -31.13 -47.91
CA VAL A 360 -50.98 -29.81 -47.28
C VAL A 360 -52.33 -29.23 -46.91
N PRO A 361 -52.60 -28.92 -45.63
CA PRO A 361 -53.87 -28.34 -45.22
C PRO A 361 -54.07 -26.97 -45.87
N GLN A 362 -55.34 -26.63 -46.19
CA GLN A 362 -55.67 -25.35 -46.82
C GLN A 362 -55.27 -24.13 -45.95
N ASN A 363 -55.29 -24.28 -44.63
CA ASN A 363 -54.83 -23.27 -43.67
C ASN A 363 -53.62 -23.76 -42.88
N LEU A 364 -52.52 -23.02 -42.97
CA LEU A 364 -51.34 -23.24 -42.15
C LEU A 364 -51.59 -22.74 -40.72
N THR A 365 -51.07 -23.46 -39.72
CA THR A 365 -51.10 -23.08 -38.30
C THR A 365 -50.26 -21.82 -38.03
N ASP A 366 -50.37 -21.24 -36.84
CA ASP A 366 -49.53 -20.09 -36.44
C ASP A 366 -48.04 -20.42 -36.40
N HIS A 367 -47.70 -21.70 -36.27
CA HIS A 367 -46.35 -22.22 -36.24
C HIS A 367 -46.23 -23.30 -37.32
N PHE A 368 -45.40 -23.06 -38.33
CA PHE A 368 -45.03 -24.04 -39.34
C PHE A 368 -43.59 -23.77 -39.78
N THR A 369 -42.99 -24.74 -40.46
CA THR A 369 -41.64 -24.61 -41.01
C THR A 369 -41.67 -25.07 -42.46
N ILE A 370 -41.15 -24.24 -43.36
CA ILE A 370 -40.90 -24.61 -44.75
C ILE A 370 -39.38 -24.74 -44.90
N ALA A 371 -38.93 -25.94 -45.22
CA ALA A 371 -37.55 -26.20 -45.61
C ALA A 371 -37.50 -26.42 -47.12
N THR A 372 -36.60 -25.74 -47.81
CA THR A 372 -36.41 -25.90 -49.26
C THR A 372 -34.92 -25.89 -49.60
N TRP A 373 -34.54 -26.78 -50.50
CA TRP A 373 -33.24 -26.79 -51.16
C TRP A 373 -33.49 -26.56 -52.64
N MET A 374 -33.01 -25.44 -53.18
CA MET A 374 -33.21 -25.09 -54.57
C MET A 374 -31.91 -24.55 -55.17
N LYS A 375 -31.71 -24.84 -56.45
CA LYS A 375 -30.69 -24.20 -57.29
C LYS A 375 -31.41 -23.29 -58.27
N HIS A 376 -31.11 -22.00 -58.20
CA HIS A 376 -31.67 -21.01 -59.11
C HIS A 376 -30.62 -20.62 -60.15
N GLY A 377 -30.97 -20.73 -61.44
CA GLY A 377 -30.10 -20.32 -62.55
C GLY A 377 -30.18 -18.80 -62.81
N PRO A 378 -29.18 -18.19 -63.45
CA PRO A 378 -29.25 -16.78 -63.82
C PRO A 378 -30.44 -16.50 -64.76
N SER A 379 -31.27 -15.53 -64.43
CA SER A 379 -32.45 -15.14 -65.24
C SER A 379 -32.01 -14.35 -66.50
N PRO A 380 -32.49 -14.71 -67.71
CA PRO A 380 -32.03 -14.08 -68.95
C PRO A 380 -32.70 -12.73 -69.34
N GLY A 381 -33.38 -11.99 -68.44
CA GLY A 381 -34.17 -10.81 -68.82
C GLY A 381 -34.17 -9.59 -67.88
N LEU A 382 -34.37 -8.39 -68.44
CA LEU A 382 -34.30 -7.05 -67.81
C LEU A 382 -35.43 -6.67 -66.81
N ARG A 383 -36.28 -7.63 -66.41
CA ARG A 383 -37.21 -7.50 -65.27
C ARG A 383 -37.39 -8.90 -64.69
N ALA A 384 -37.02 -9.11 -63.43
CA ALA A 384 -37.18 -10.41 -62.79
C ALA A 384 -38.68 -10.70 -62.60
N GLU A 385 -39.23 -11.61 -63.39
CA GLU A 385 -40.58 -12.12 -63.20
C GLU A 385 -40.69 -12.83 -61.83
N LYS A 386 -41.91 -12.92 -61.29
CA LYS A 386 -42.17 -13.62 -60.03
C LYS A 386 -42.14 -15.13 -60.28
N GLU A 387 -41.10 -15.81 -59.82
CA GLU A 387 -40.98 -17.27 -59.93
C GLU A 387 -41.62 -17.94 -58.71
N THR A 388 -42.84 -18.47 -58.88
CA THR A 388 -43.60 -19.04 -57.77
C THR A 388 -43.18 -20.48 -57.51
N LEU A 389 -42.69 -20.76 -56.30
CA LEU A 389 -42.22 -22.07 -55.85
C LEU A 389 -43.33 -22.90 -55.18
N LEU A 390 -44.14 -22.25 -54.34
CA LEU A 390 -45.29 -22.84 -53.67
C LEU A 390 -46.43 -21.84 -53.72
N CYS A 391 -47.63 -22.28 -54.07
CA CYS A 391 -48.80 -21.42 -54.16
C CYS A 391 -50.03 -22.17 -53.68
N ASN A 392 -50.81 -21.51 -52.82
CA ASN A 392 -52.21 -21.85 -52.59
C ASN A 392 -53.03 -20.58 -52.84
N SER A 393 -53.94 -20.66 -53.80
CA SER A 393 -54.80 -19.55 -54.22
C SER A 393 -56.21 -20.01 -54.50
N ASP A 394 -57.16 -19.07 -54.43
CA ASP A 394 -58.53 -19.31 -54.85
C ASP A 394 -58.59 -19.76 -56.32
N LYS A 395 -59.59 -20.59 -56.67
CA LYS A 395 -59.75 -21.17 -58.02
C LYS A 395 -59.92 -20.13 -59.14
N THR A 396 -60.23 -18.87 -58.82
CA THR A 396 -60.41 -17.79 -59.80
C THR A 396 -59.08 -17.07 -60.07
N GLU A 397 -58.50 -17.33 -61.25
CA GLU A 397 -57.35 -16.62 -61.85
C GLU A 397 -56.04 -16.58 -61.03
N MET A 398 -55.93 -17.31 -59.92
CA MET A 398 -54.76 -17.34 -59.03
C MET A 398 -54.30 -15.98 -58.48
N ASN A 399 -55.11 -14.93 -58.61
CA ASN A 399 -54.76 -13.57 -58.16
C ASN A 399 -54.86 -13.39 -56.64
N ARG A 400 -55.57 -14.28 -55.95
CA ARG A 400 -55.77 -14.25 -54.50
C ARG A 400 -55.09 -15.44 -53.83
N HIS A 401 -53.90 -15.21 -53.29
CA HIS A 401 -53.11 -16.23 -52.59
C HIS A 401 -53.48 -16.30 -51.10
N HIS A 402 -53.77 -17.50 -50.59
CA HIS A 402 -53.79 -17.80 -49.16
C HIS A 402 -52.36 -17.84 -48.61
N TYR A 403 -51.47 -18.52 -49.30
CA TYR A 403 -50.02 -18.40 -49.10
C TYR A 403 -49.27 -18.60 -50.42
N SER A 404 -48.10 -17.98 -50.54
CA SER A 404 -47.19 -18.23 -51.65
C SER A 404 -45.73 -18.07 -51.25
N LEU A 405 -44.88 -18.99 -51.65
CA LEU A 405 -43.42 -18.89 -51.62
C LEU A 405 -42.93 -18.62 -53.04
N TYR A 406 -42.13 -17.60 -53.25
CA TYR A 406 -41.63 -17.24 -54.58
C TYR A 406 -40.25 -16.58 -54.53
N VAL A 407 -39.54 -16.63 -55.65
CA VAL A 407 -38.29 -15.89 -55.88
C VAL A 407 -38.60 -14.65 -56.70
N HIS A 408 -38.14 -13.49 -56.25
CA HIS A 408 -38.25 -12.23 -56.99
C HIS A 408 -37.05 -11.35 -56.68
N ASN A 409 -36.37 -10.82 -57.72
CA ASN A 409 -35.14 -10.02 -57.59
C ASN A 409 -34.07 -10.67 -56.69
N CYS A 410 -33.82 -11.98 -56.89
CA CYS A 410 -32.87 -12.77 -56.07
C CYS A 410 -33.22 -12.84 -54.57
N ARG A 411 -34.46 -12.56 -54.18
CA ARG A 411 -34.96 -12.74 -52.82
C ARG A 411 -35.99 -13.86 -52.78
N LEU A 412 -35.86 -14.75 -51.80
CA LEU A 412 -36.90 -15.71 -51.44
C LEU A 412 -37.92 -15.01 -50.54
N VAL A 413 -39.17 -14.96 -50.98
CA VAL A 413 -40.26 -14.26 -50.28
C VAL A 413 -41.36 -15.26 -49.97
N PHE A 414 -41.81 -15.24 -48.72
CA PHE A 414 -43.01 -15.97 -48.29
C PHE A 414 -44.11 -14.98 -47.93
N LEU A 415 -45.26 -15.14 -48.58
CA LEU A 415 -46.47 -14.36 -48.34
C LEU A 415 -47.51 -15.28 -47.70
N LEU A 416 -48.06 -14.86 -46.56
CA LEU A 416 -49.16 -15.53 -45.88
C LEU A 416 -50.26 -14.52 -45.62
N ARG A 417 -51.45 -14.83 -46.12
CA ARG A 417 -52.65 -14.06 -45.85
C ARG A 417 -53.30 -14.62 -44.58
N ARG A 418 -53.52 -13.75 -43.59
CA ARG A 418 -54.32 -14.05 -42.40
C ARG A 418 -55.62 -13.25 -42.50
N ASP A 419 -56.75 -13.93 -42.65
CA ASP A 419 -58.06 -13.28 -42.55
C ASP A 419 -58.42 -13.15 -41.04
N PHE A 420 -58.58 -11.93 -40.54
CA PHE A 420 -58.74 -11.60 -39.10
C PHE A 420 -60.11 -11.98 -38.49
N THR A 421 -60.83 -12.91 -39.09
CA THR A 421 -62.14 -13.38 -38.61
C THR A 421 -62.13 -14.89 -38.42
N GLN A 422 -61.36 -15.36 -37.44
CA GLN A 422 -61.58 -16.60 -36.70
C GLN A 422 -60.83 -16.54 -35.37
#